data_AF-I4INX9-F1
#
_entry.id   AF-I4INX9-F1
#
_cell.length_a   1.000
_cell.length_b   1.000
_cell.length_c   1.000
_cell.angle_alpha   90.00
_cell.angle_beta   90.00
_cell.angle_gamma   90.00
#
_symmetry.space_group_name_H-M   'P 1'
#
loop_
_entity.id
_entity.type
_entity.pdbx_description
1 polymer ?
#
loop_
_entity_poly.entity_id
_entity_poly.type
_entity_poly.pdbx_seq_one_letter_code
_entity_poly.pdbx_strand_id
1 'polypeptide(L)'
;MHDYLGTCVGIISQSIGGRKLCAPTVTDFVHNVGANCVRPKGTLSKRKSLTSLLQILGTSGLSYLSIPNIKNGLPKPVAKIAAMDSQLLDKLGQLQNLLKTSEKALIAYSGGVDSTLVAKVAYDLLGSQALAITAVSPSLLPEELEEAIAQADYIGIRHELVETEEMNNPNYTSNPVNRCYFCKSELHDTLKPLALARGYSYVIDGVNADDLRDYRPGIQAARERGARSPLAEIAITKSEVRQLSRYLNLPWWDKPAQPCLSSRFPYGEEISLEKLQRVGRAEIYLRKLGYRQLRVRSSGDTARIELPAAEIPDFINRTNLSELVADLQKLGFIYVTLDLEGYQSGKLNRVL
;
A
#
# COMPACT_ATOMS: atom_id res chain seq x y z
N MET A 1 46.96 32.89 -29.45
CA MET A 1 47.18 32.60 -28.02
C MET A 1 46.81 31.15 -27.80
N HIS A 2 47.67 30.38 -27.14
CA HIS A 2 47.66 28.90 -27.03
C HIS A 2 46.29 28.32 -26.62
N ASP A 3 45.75 27.24 -27.20
CA ASP A 3 46.20 26.25 -28.19
C ASP A 3 47.06 25.06 -27.68
N TYR A 4 46.62 23.85 -28.06
CA TYR A 4 47.24 22.50 -28.05
C TYR A 4 47.14 21.46 -26.89
N LEU A 5 46.78 20.26 -27.39
CA LEU A 5 46.82 18.89 -26.86
C LEU A 5 48.25 18.35 -26.59
N GLY A 6 48.35 17.19 -25.89
CA GLY A 6 49.51 16.26 -25.97
C GLY A 6 49.84 15.55 -24.64
N THR A 7 49.47 14.28 -24.44
CA THR A 7 50.20 13.01 -24.76
C THR A 7 51.27 12.53 -23.76
N CYS A 8 50.91 11.47 -23.03
CA CYS A 8 51.60 10.19 -22.84
C CYS A 8 53.14 10.03 -22.73
N VAL A 9 53.52 9.21 -21.73
CA VAL A 9 54.66 8.26 -21.65
C VAL A 9 56.06 8.81 -21.33
N GLY A 10 56.71 8.20 -20.33
CA GLY A 10 58.12 8.41 -19.98
C GLY A 10 58.58 7.64 -18.74
N ILE A 11 58.95 6.36 -18.89
CA ILE A 11 59.64 5.57 -17.86
C ILE A 11 61.14 5.91 -17.88
N ILE A 12 61.80 6.04 -16.72
CA ILE A 12 63.17 5.53 -16.49
C ILE A 12 63.50 5.48 -14.98
N SER A 13 64.25 4.46 -14.60
CA SER A 13 64.70 4.14 -13.25
C SER A 13 66.03 4.84 -12.90
N GLN A 14 66.25 5.17 -11.62
CA GLN A 14 67.54 4.91 -10.98
C GLN A 14 67.42 4.76 -9.46
N SER A 15 68.29 3.92 -8.90
CA SER A 15 68.37 3.51 -7.49
C SER A 15 69.70 4.00 -6.90
N ILE A 16 69.78 4.21 -5.57
CA ILE A 16 70.84 3.66 -4.69
C ILE A 16 70.59 4.03 -3.21
N GLY A 17 70.55 3.00 -2.35
CA GLY A 17 71.23 2.94 -1.04
C GLY A 17 70.59 3.57 0.22
N GLY A 18 70.27 2.75 1.25
CA GLY A 18 70.15 3.31 2.63
C GLY A 18 69.44 2.55 3.77
N ARG A 19 69.86 1.33 4.14
CA ARG A 19 69.69 0.70 5.49
C ARG A 19 68.27 0.43 6.09
N LYS A 20 67.90 -0.86 6.06
CA LYS A 20 67.32 -1.71 7.13
C LYS A 20 66.51 -1.08 8.29
N LEU A 21 65.31 -1.63 8.52
CA LEU A 21 64.93 -2.30 9.78
C LEU A 21 63.87 -3.40 9.51
N CYS A 22 63.69 -4.33 10.45
CA CYS A 22 63.15 -5.68 10.18
C CYS A 22 61.61 -5.83 10.26
N ALA A 23 61.11 -6.88 9.61
CA ALA A 23 59.76 -7.44 9.80
C ALA A 23 59.66 -8.29 11.10
N PRO A 24 58.46 -8.84 11.43
CA PRO A 24 58.10 -10.13 10.83
C PRO A 24 56.65 -10.27 10.34
N THR A 25 56.49 -11.08 9.29
CA THR A 25 55.27 -11.80 8.88
C THR A 25 55.39 -13.27 9.32
N VAL A 26 54.26 -13.97 9.55
CA VAL A 26 53.99 -15.43 9.41
C VAL A 26 52.45 -15.56 9.58
N THR A 27 51.59 -15.82 8.58
CA THR A 27 51.35 -16.96 7.66
C THR A 27 50.53 -18.15 8.20
N ASP A 28 49.68 -18.65 7.31
CA ASP A 28 48.61 -19.66 7.37
C ASP A 28 49.00 -21.10 7.76
N PHE A 29 48.01 -21.94 8.13
CA PHE A 29 47.98 -23.41 8.03
C PHE A 29 46.56 -23.95 8.38
N VAL A 30 45.90 -24.94 7.73
CA VAL A 30 45.94 -25.46 6.34
C VAL A 30 44.62 -26.26 6.03
N HIS A 31 44.44 -26.76 4.81
CA HIS A 31 43.26 -27.51 4.29
C HIS A 31 43.11 -29.00 4.76
N ASN A 32 41.84 -29.48 4.68
CA ASN A 32 41.35 -30.69 3.95
C ASN A 32 40.87 -32.00 4.64
N VAL A 33 40.04 -32.71 3.86
CA VAL A 33 39.50 -34.10 3.97
C VAL A 33 38.44 -34.33 5.08
N GLY A 34 37.31 -35.03 4.89
CA GLY A 34 36.69 -35.63 3.69
C GLY A 34 35.69 -36.77 4.06
N ALA A 35 34.93 -37.25 3.07
CA ALA A 35 34.08 -38.47 3.06
C ALA A 35 32.62 -38.46 3.63
N ASN A 36 31.67 -38.77 2.72
CA ASN A 36 30.55 -39.74 2.79
C ASN A 36 29.71 -39.92 4.07
N CYS A 37 28.37 -39.75 3.97
CA CYS A 37 27.41 -40.87 3.81
C CYS A 37 25.90 -40.51 3.89
N VAL A 38 25.12 -41.11 2.98
CA VAL A 38 23.76 -41.70 3.15
C VAL A 38 22.56 -40.87 3.67
N ARG A 39 21.47 -40.84 2.87
CA ARG A 39 20.10 -40.48 3.30
C ARG A 39 19.43 -41.62 4.07
N PRO A 40 18.49 -41.30 4.98
CA PRO A 40 17.23 -42.04 5.08
C PRO A 40 15.98 -41.17 4.86
N LYS A 41 14.88 -41.80 4.46
CA LYS A 41 13.54 -41.20 4.42
C LYS A 41 12.96 -41.11 5.84
N GLY A 42 12.20 -40.07 6.15
CA GLY A 42 11.44 -40.00 7.41
C GLY A 42 10.64 -38.70 7.54
N THR A 43 9.32 -38.79 7.45
CA THR A 43 8.38 -37.71 7.75
C THR A 43 8.36 -37.38 9.24
N LEU A 44 8.35 -36.09 9.62
CA LEU A 44 7.41 -35.60 10.63
C LEU A 44 7.22 -34.07 10.59
N SER A 45 6.01 -33.64 10.93
CA SER A 45 5.59 -32.24 11.09
C SER A 45 6.40 -31.47 12.13
N LYS A 46 6.70 -30.19 11.85
CA LYS A 46 6.76 -29.13 12.87
C LYS A 46 6.62 -27.74 12.23
N ARG A 47 5.56 -27.03 12.61
CA ARG A 47 5.40 -25.58 12.37
C ARG A 47 6.59 -24.85 13.02
N LYS A 48 7.25 -23.95 12.28
CA LYS A 48 8.14 -22.94 12.89
C LYS A 48 7.32 -21.65 13.06
N SER A 49 7.25 -21.17 14.30
CA SER A 49 6.51 -19.97 14.68
C SER A 49 7.31 -18.69 14.40
N LEU A 50 6.59 -17.57 14.35
CA LEU A 50 7.13 -16.22 14.21
C LEU A 50 8.19 -15.90 15.29
N THR A 51 9.37 -15.45 14.87
CA THR A 51 10.25 -14.54 15.65
C THR A 51 11.33 -13.89 14.77
N SER A 52 10.96 -12.98 13.84
CA SER A 52 11.97 -12.25 13.03
C SER A 52 11.56 -10.86 12.49
N LEU A 53 10.42 -10.28 12.87
CA LEU A 53 9.97 -8.97 12.32
C LEU A 53 9.55 -7.91 13.35
N LEU A 54 9.74 -8.17 14.64
CA LEU A 54 9.26 -7.31 15.73
C LEU A 54 10.41 -6.83 16.66
N GLN A 55 11.55 -6.49 16.05
CA GLN A 55 12.75 -6.04 16.75
C GLN A 55 13.18 -4.62 16.35
N ILE A 56 12.21 -3.71 16.22
CA ILE A 56 12.42 -2.26 16.11
C ILE A 56 11.46 -1.51 17.04
N LEU A 57 11.59 -1.74 18.35
CA LEU A 57 11.13 -0.80 19.39
C LEU A 57 12.18 -0.75 20.49
N GLY A 58 13.08 0.23 20.40
CA GLY A 58 14.06 0.51 21.43
C GLY A 58 13.38 1.01 22.71
N THR A 59 13.83 0.51 23.86
CA THR A 59 13.27 0.86 25.17
C THR A 59 13.72 2.25 25.61
N SER A 60 12.80 3.20 25.66
CA SER A 60 12.90 4.39 26.51
C SER A 60 11.53 4.70 27.11
N GLY A 61 11.46 4.77 28.44
CA GLY A 61 10.20 4.89 29.15
C GLY A 61 9.54 6.25 28.95
N LEU A 62 8.25 6.25 28.62
CA LEU A 62 7.38 7.41 28.72
C LEU A 62 6.22 7.08 29.64
N SER A 63 6.04 7.94 30.64
CA SER A 63 5.03 7.88 31.69
C SER A 63 3.61 7.75 31.13
N TYR A 64 2.78 6.97 31.81
CA TYR A 64 1.32 6.94 31.62
C TYR A 64 0.73 8.35 31.68
N LEU A 65 0.42 8.93 30.51
CA LEU A 65 -0.50 10.06 30.41
C LEU A 65 -1.90 9.50 30.24
N SER A 66 -2.73 9.74 31.25
CA SER A 66 -4.10 9.25 31.37
C SER A 66 -4.94 9.61 30.14
N ILE A 67 -5.54 8.60 29.51
CA ILE A 67 -6.55 8.80 28.46
C ILE A 67 -7.71 9.61 29.07
N PRO A 68 -8.08 10.78 28.54
CA PRO A 68 -9.22 11.52 29.05
C PRO A 68 -10.51 10.73 28.85
N ASN A 69 -11.25 10.57 29.94
CA ASN A 69 -12.49 9.79 30.02
C ASN A 69 -13.58 10.42 29.14
N ILE A 70 -13.78 9.91 27.92
CA ILE A 70 -14.85 10.35 27.00
C ILE A 70 -16.20 9.78 27.47
N LYS A 71 -16.68 10.28 28.61
CA LYS A 71 -18.08 10.22 29.06
C LYS A 71 -18.70 11.60 28.94
N ASN A 72 -18.79 12.11 27.72
CA ASN A 72 -19.63 13.26 27.38
C ASN A 72 -20.61 12.85 26.28
N GLY A 73 -21.86 13.30 26.44
CA GLY A 73 -23.04 12.67 25.86
C GLY A 73 -23.01 12.39 24.37
N LEU A 74 -23.71 11.31 24.00
CA LEU A 74 -24.18 11.03 22.63
C LEU A 74 -24.63 12.35 21.97
N PRO A 75 -24.08 12.72 20.79
CA PRO A 75 -24.59 13.88 20.07
C PRO A 75 -26.07 13.67 19.78
N LYS A 76 -26.88 14.67 20.14
CA LYS A 76 -28.33 14.66 19.89
C LYS A 76 -28.59 14.44 18.39
N PRO A 77 -29.68 13.76 18.00
CA PRO A 77 -29.97 13.52 16.59
C PRO A 77 -29.98 14.84 15.81
N VAL A 78 -29.08 14.98 14.85
CA VAL A 78 -29.06 16.15 13.97
C VAL A 78 -30.32 16.10 13.12
N ALA A 79 -31.21 17.07 13.34
CA ALA A 79 -32.52 17.07 12.73
C ALA A 79 -32.44 17.25 11.19
N LYS A 80 -33.39 16.61 10.49
CA LYS A 80 -33.56 16.61 9.02
C LYS A 80 -32.45 15.90 8.24
N ILE A 81 -32.56 14.56 8.20
CA ILE A 81 -32.29 13.82 6.97
C ILE A 81 -33.13 14.49 5.87
N ALA A 82 -32.49 15.15 4.90
CA ALA A 82 -33.16 15.50 3.66
C ALA A 82 -33.70 14.21 3.04
N ALA A 83 -34.97 14.18 2.63
CA ALA A 83 -35.61 12.96 2.14
C ALA A 83 -34.72 12.30 1.08
N MET A 84 -34.13 11.16 1.45
CA MET A 84 -33.18 10.50 0.56
C MET A 84 -33.96 9.98 -0.64
N ASP A 85 -33.39 10.15 -1.83
CA ASP A 85 -34.01 9.74 -3.09
C ASP A 85 -34.55 8.31 -2.96
N SER A 86 -35.82 8.11 -3.28
CA SER A 86 -36.46 6.79 -3.29
C SER A 86 -35.69 5.82 -4.17
N GLN A 87 -35.16 6.29 -5.31
CA GLN A 87 -34.33 5.48 -6.19
C GLN A 87 -33.03 4.99 -5.53
N LEU A 88 -32.46 5.79 -4.62
CA LEU A 88 -31.25 5.43 -3.88
C LEU A 88 -31.54 4.43 -2.75
N LEU A 89 -32.69 4.58 -2.09
CA LEU A 89 -33.19 3.60 -1.11
C LEU A 89 -33.52 2.26 -1.79
N ASP A 90 -34.12 2.28 -2.99
CA ASP A 90 -34.38 1.08 -3.79
C ASP A 90 -33.08 0.36 -4.18
N LYS A 91 -32.04 1.10 -4.57
CA LYS A 91 -30.70 0.54 -4.81
C LYS A 91 -30.08 -0.06 -3.55
N LEU A 92 -30.24 0.57 -2.38
CA LEU A 92 -29.80 -0.02 -1.11
C LEU A 92 -30.55 -1.34 -0.82
N GLY A 93 -31.86 -1.38 -1.03
CA GLY A 93 -32.67 -2.60 -0.91
C GLY A 93 -32.22 -3.72 -1.88
N GLN A 94 -31.86 -3.37 -3.11
CA GLN A 94 -31.30 -4.32 -4.08
C GLN A 94 -29.94 -4.87 -3.63
N LEU A 95 -29.04 -4.01 -3.11
CA LEU A 95 -27.75 -4.42 -2.55
C LEU A 95 -27.94 -5.39 -1.38
N GLN A 96 -28.87 -5.08 -0.47
CA GLN A 96 -29.25 -5.93 0.65
C GLN A 96 -29.77 -7.28 0.16
N ASN A 97 -30.66 -7.32 -0.83
CA ASN A 97 -31.20 -8.56 -1.39
C ASN A 97 -30.10 -9.44 -2.01
N LEU A 98 -29.17 -8.88 -2.78
CA LEU A 98 -28.02 -9.62 -3.33
C LEU A 98 -27.16 -10.23 -2.22
N LEU A 99 -26.83 -9.46 -1.18
CA LEU A 99 -26.03 -9.96 -0.06
C LEU A 99 -26.77 -11.02 0.76
N LYS A 100 -28.09 -10.88 0.94
CA LYS A 100 -28.94 -11.85 1.66
C LYS A 100 -28.99 -13.21 0.98
N THR A 101 -29.07 -13.25 -0.35
CA THR A 101 -29.06 -14.52 -1.11
C THR A 101 -27.74 -15.29 -1.04
N SER A 102 -26.66 -14.67 -0.54
CA SER A 102 -25.35 -15.30 -0.38
C SER A 102 -25.24 -16.14 0.89
N GLU A 103 -26.11 -15.91 1.89
CA GLU A 103 -26.05 -16.38 3.29
C GLU A 103 -24.79 -15.96 4.08
N LYS A 104 -23.63 -15.91 3.43
CA LYS A 104 -22.36 -15.41 3.98
C LYS A 104 -21.68 -14.47 2.99
N ALA A 105 -20.89 -13.53 3.50
CA ALA A 105 -20.15 -12.57 2.69
C ALA A 105 -18.68 -12.51 3.12
N LEU A 106 -17.76 -12.76 2.19
CA LEU A 106 -16.33 -12.47 2.36
C LEU A 106 -15.99 -11.28 1.45
N ILE A 107 -15.65 -10.15 2.06
CA ILE A 107 -15.39 -8.89 1.38
C ILE A 107 -13.88 -8.70 1.23
N ALA A 108 -13.41 -8.57 -0.01
CA ALA A 108 -12.08 -8.05 -0.32
C ALA A 108 -12.05 -6.56 0.04
N TYR A 109 -11.52 -6.26 1.22
CA TYR A 109 -11.73 -5.02 1.94
C TYR A 109 -10.46 -4.17 1.97
N SER A 110 -10.55 -2.90 1.54
CA SER A 110 -9.38 -2.03 1.35
C SER A 110 -9.40 -0.73 2.15
N GLY A 111 -10.32 -0.56 3.11
CA GLY A 111 -10.51 0.73 3.81
C GLY A 111 -10.90 1.91 2.91
N GLY A 112 -11.34 1.62 1.68
CA GLY A 112 -11.82 2.59 0.71
C GLY A 112 -13.35 2.60 0.65
N VAL A 113 -13.94 3.78 0.46
CA VAL A 113 -15.39 4.07 0.62
C VAL A 113 -16.31 2.99 0.02
N ASP A 114 -16.00 2.49 -1.17
CA ASP A 114 -16.84 1.50 -1.87
C ASP A 114 -16.80 0.13 -1.15
N SER A 115 -15.60 -0.37 -0.83
CA SER A 115 -15.43 -1.60 -0.06
C SER A 115 -16.00 -1.48 1.35
N THR A 116 -15.95 -0.28 1.95
CA THR A 116 -16.48 -0.04 3.30
C THR A 116 -18.00 0.08 3.32
N LEU A 117 -18.63 0.60 2.27
CA LEU A 117 -20.09 0.51 2.10
C LEU A 117 -20.54 -0.95 1.99
N VAL A 118 -19.88 -1.76 1.17
CA VAL A 118 -20.20 -3.20 1.02
C VAL A 118 -20.01 -3.93 2.35
N ALA A 119 -18.91 -3.70 3.06
CA ALA A 119 -18.67 -4.29 4.37
C ALA A 119 -19.73 -3.89 5.41
N LYS A 120 -20.13 -2.62 5.46
CA LYS A 120 -21.19 -2.13 6.37
C LYS A 120 -22.53 -2.81 6.09
N VAL A 121 -22.98 -2.82 4.83
CA VAL A 121 -24.28 -3.40 4.46
C VAL A 121 -24.28 -4.91 4.64
N ALA A 122 -23.16 -5.60 4.36
CA ALA A 122 -23.02 -7.03 4.63
C ALA A 122 -23.09 -7.35 6.13
N TYR A 123 -22.41 -6.58 6.98
CA TYR A 123 -22.46 -6.76 8.43
C TYR A 123 -23.86 -6.47 9.00
N ASP A 124 -24.52 -5.39 8.56
CA ASP A 124 -25.87 -5.04 9.01
C ASP A 124 -26.92 -6.12 8.69
N LEU A 125 -26.71 -6.90 7.62
CA LEU A 125 -27.60 -8.01 7.23
C LEU A 125 -27.22 -9.36 7.82
N LEU A 126 -25.93 -9.68 7.84
CA LEU A 126 -25.42 -11.05 8.06
C LEU A 126 -24.67 -11.22 9.38
N GLY A 127 -24.37 -10.12 10.08
CA GLY A 127 -23.64 -10.10 11.35
C GLY A 127 -22.34 -10.90 11.28
N SER A 128 -22.25 -11.97 12.08
CA SER A 128 -21.07 -12.83 12.16
C SER A 128 -20.78 -13.68 10.90
N GLN A 129 -21.70 -13.73 9.93
CA GLN A 129 -21.46 -14.34 8.61
C GLN A 129 -20.85 -13.36 7.59
N ALA A 130 -20.62 -12.10 7.97
CA ALA A 130 -19.81 -11.16 7.20
C ALA A 130 -18.36 -11.14 7.71
N LEU A 131 -17.41 -11.22 6.77
CA LEU A 131 -15.97 -11.21 7.03
C LEU A 131 -15.29 -10.22 6.08
N ALA A 132 -14.67 -9.18 6.61
CA ALA A 132 -13.78 -8.30 5.86
C ALA A 132 -12.37 -8.88 5.85
N ILE A 133 -11.72 -8.91 4.68
CA ILE A 133 -10.30 -9.32 4.57
C ILE A 133 -9.50 -8.26 3.83
N THR A 134 -8.44 -7.77 4.48
CA THR A 134 -7.46 -6.87 3.85
C THR A 134 -6.20 -7.65 3.50
N ALA A 135 -5.81 -7.57 2.22
CA ALA A 135 -4.51 -8.05 1.77
C ALA A 135 -3.42 -7.06 2.17
N VAL A 136 -2.35 -7.58 2.76
CA VAL A 136 -1.18 -6.85 3.22
C VAL A 136 0.00 -7.26 2.34
N SER A 137 0.65 -6.27 1.73
CA SER A 137 1.82 -6.46 0.90
C SER A 137 2.73 -5.23 0.98
N PRO A 138 3.97 -5.29 0.46
CA PRO A 138 4.85 -4.13 0.38
C PRO A 138 4.29 -2.94 -0.42
N SER A 139 3.21 -3.12 -1.19
CA SER A 139 2.59 -2.04 -1.98
C SER A 139 1.47 -1.30 -1.25
N LEU A 140 0.98 -1.83 -0.12
CA LEU A 140 0.01 -1.18 0.76
C LEU A 140 0.70 -0.10 1.61
N LEU A 141 0.05 1.05 1.77
CA LEU A 141 0.51 2.09 2.70
C LEU A 141 0.14 1.68 4.15
N PRO A 142 1.05 1.78 5.13
CA PRO A 142 0.74 1.46 6.53
C PRO A 142 -0.47 2.22 7.07
N GLU A 143 -0.64 3.48 6.70
CA GLU A 143 -1.78 4.31 7.15
C GLU A 143 -3.11 3.82 6.57
N GLU A 144 -3.13 3.29 5.34
CA GLU A 144 -4.34 2.69 4.75
C GLU A 144 -4.71 1.37 5.44
N LEU A 145 -3.73 0.63 5.97
CA LEU A 145 -3.95 -0.56 6.79
C LEU A 145 -4.51 -0.18 8.17
N GLU A 146 -3.90 0.80 8.85
CA GLU A 146 -4.37 1.32 10.14
C GLU A 146 -5.79 1.88 10.03
N GLU A 147 -6.08 2.66 8.98
CA GLU A 147 -7.42 3.16 8.69
C GLU A 147 -8.41 2.02 8.37
N ALA A 148 -8.01 0.99 7.60
CA ALA A 148 -8.88 -0.15 7.31
C ALA A 148 -9.26 -0.91 8.60
N ILE A 149 -8.31 -1.15 9.50
CA ILE A 149 -8.56 -1.78 10.80
C ILE A 149 -9.54 -0.93 11.62
N ALA A 150 -9.26 0.37 11.80
CA ALA A 150 -10.11 1.28 12.57
C ALA A 150 -11.53 1.42 11.98
N GLN A 151 -11.66 1.40 10.64
CA GLN A 151 -12.96 1.39 9.97
C GLN A 151 -13.73 0.09 10.21
N ALA A 152 -13.07 -1.08 10.16
CA ALA A 152 -13.70 -2.36 10.40
C ALA A 152 -14.17 -2.49 11.86
N ASP A 153 -13.34 -2.06 12.82
CA ASP A 153 -13.69 -1.97 14.25
C ASP A 153 -14.90 -1.06 14.49
N TYR A 154 -14.97 0.10 13.82
CA TYR A 154 -16.12 1.00 13.89
C TYR A 154 -17.42 0.37 13.35
N ILE A 155 -17.32 -0.47 12.32
CA ILE A 155 -18.46 -1.24 11.79
C ILE A 155 -18.86 -2.36 12.77
N GLY A 156 -17.89 -2.95 13.47
CA GLY A 156 -18.04 -4.17 14.25
C GLY A 156 -17.92 -5.45 13.42
N ILE A 157 -17.51 -5.35 12.15
CA ILE A 157 -17.32 -6.51 11.26
C ILE A 157 -16.05 -7.26 11.65
N ARG A 158 -16.08 -8.60 11.62
CA ARG A 158 -14.86 -9.41 11.76
C ARG A 158 -13.89 -9.04 10.64
N HIS A 159 -12.69 -8.62 11.02
CA HIS A 159 -11.61 -8.27 10.11
C HIS A 159 -10.46 -9.27 10.22
N GLU A 160 -9.92 -9.70 9.08
CA GLU A 160 -8.70 -10.50 9.01
C GLU A 160 -7.71 -9.89 8.02
N LEU A 161 -6.43 -10.10 8.29
CA LEU A 161 -5.34 -9.74 7.40
C LEU A 161 -4.80 -11.00 6.73
N VAL A 162 -4.50 -10.93 5.43
CA VAL A 162 -3.75 -11.97 4.70
C VAL A 162 -2.55 -11.34 4.04
N GLU A 163 -1.44 -12.05 3.97
CA GLU A 163 -0.28 -11.63 3.18
C GLU A 163 -0.54 -11.97 1.70
N THR A 164 -0.16 -11.07 0.79
CA THR A 164 -0.13 -11.34 -0.66
C THR A 164 1.27 -11.15 -1.23
N GLU A 165 1.62 -11.97 -2.20
CA GLU A 165 2.98 -12.07 -2.73
C GLU A 165 3.10 -11.47 -4.15
N GLU A 166 2.38 -10.38 -4.47
CA GLU A 166 2.39 -9.88 -5.86
C GLU A 166 3.79 -9.42 -6.33
N MET A 167 4.68 -9.10 -5.38
CA MET A 167 6.10 -8.80 -5.62
C MET A 167 6.91 -10.00 -6.13
N ASN A 168 6.42 -11.23 -5.98
CA ASN A 168 7.03 -12.44 -6.53
C ASN A 168 6.65 -12.67 -8.01
N ASN A 169 5.75 -11.85 -8.58
CA ASN A 169 5.31 -11.96 -9.97
C ASN A 169 6.05 -10.93 -10.87
N PRO A 170 6.91 -11.37 -11.82
CA PRO A 170 7.62 -10.47 -12.73
C PRO A 170 6.70 -9.56 -13.58
N ASN A 171 5.48 -9.99 -13.86
CA ASN A 171 4.51 -9.19 -14.61
C ASN A 171 3.89 -8.05 -13.76
N TYR A 172 4.02 -8.12 -12.43
CA TYR A 172 3.72 -7.00 -11.55
C TYR A 172 4.94 -6.10 -11.35
N THR A 173 6.11 -6.68 -11.05
CA THR A 173 7.32 -5.90 -10.75
C THR A 173 7.87 -5.14 -11.95
N SER A 174 7.72 -5.66 -13.18
CA SER A 174 8.05 -4.90 -14.41
C SER A 174 7.15 -3.68 -14.67
N ASN A 175 6.15 -3.42 -13.81
CA ASN A 175 5.30 -2.24 -13.82
C ASN A 175 4.61 -1.92 -15.17
N PRO A 176 4.05 -2.91 -15.89
CA PRO A 176 3.36 -2.64 -17.14
C PRO A 176 2.09 -1.82 -16.90
N VAL A 177 1.52 -1.26 -17.97
CA VAL A 177 0.26 -0.48 -17.92
C VAL A 177 -0.86 -1.27 -17.22
N ASN A 178 -0.87 -2.60 -17.39
CA ASN A 178 -1.81 -3.51 -16.74
C ASN A 178 -1.33 -4.11 -15.40
N ARG A 179 -0.33 -3.55 -14.68
CA ARG A 179 0.15 -4.10 -13.38
C ARG A 179 -0.98 -4.42 -12.38
N CYS A 180 -2.07 -3.66 -12.41
CA CYS A 180 -3.24 -3.85 -11.54
C CYS A 180 -3.98 -5.18 -11.82
N TYR A 181 -3.87 -5.75 -13.02
CA TYR A 181 -4.34 -7.09 -13.34
C TYR A 181 -3.60 -8.14 -12.51
N PHE A 182 -2.27 -8.06 -12.44
CA PHE A 182 -1.45 -9.04 -11.73
C PHE A 182 -1.57 -8.92 -10.21
N CYS A 183 -1.66 -7.69 -9.68
CA CYS A 183 -1.97 -7.45 -8.26
C CYS A 183 -3.36 -7.96 -7.86
N LYS A 184 -4.40 -7.73 -8.69
CA LYS A 184 -5.75 -8.28 -8.42
C LYS A 184 -5.84 -9.78 -8.69
N SER A 185 -5.03 -10.32 -9.58
CA SER A 185 -4.89 -11.77 -9.79
C SER A 185 -4.45 -12.43 -8.49
N GLU A 186 -3.30 -12.01 -7.95
CA GLU A 186 -2.78 -12.48 -6.67
C GLU A 186 -3.82 -12.39 -5.55
N LEU A 187 -4.43 -11.22 -5.34
CA LEU A 187 -5.47 -11.02 -4.32
C LEU A 187 -6.59 -12.09 -4.40
N HIS A 188 -7.13 -12.32 -5.59
CA HIS A 188 -8.25 -13.26 -5.73
C HIS A 188 -7.80 -14.72 -5.79
N ASP A 189 -6.56 -15.02 -6.21
CA ASP A 189 -5.94 -16.34 -6.11
C ASP A 189 -5.65 -16.73 -4.64
N THR A 190 -5.32 -15.76 -3.78
CA THR A 190 -5.22 -15.95 -2.31
C THR A 190 -6.59 -16.10 -1.66
N LEU A 191 -7.54 -15.19 -1.97
CA LEU A 191 -8.82 -15.13 -1.26
C LEU A 191 -9.82 -16.21 -1.68
N LYS A 192 -9.83 -16.67 -2.94
CA LYS A 192 -10.82 -17.64 -3.43
C LYS A 192 -10.71 -19.02 -2.76
N PRO A 193 -9.52 -19.65 -2.63
CA PRO A 193 -9.40 -20.91 -1.89
C PRO A 193 -9.79 -20.76 -0.42
N LEU A 194 -9.44 -19.63 0.21
CA LEU A 194 -9.78 -19.32 1.59
C LEU A 194 -11.30 -19.12 1.79
N ALA A 195 -11.97 -18.47 0.84
CA ALA A 195 -13.43 -18.33 0.80
C ALA A 195 -14.11 -19.70 0.76
N LEU A 196 -13.76 -20.52 -0.24
CA LEU A 196 -14.35 -21.84 -0.45
C LEU A 196 -14.12 -22.78 0.75
N ALA A 197 -12.88 -22.82 1.28
CA ALA A 197 -12.54 -23.64 2.44
C ALA A 197 -13.29 -23.26 3.73
N ARG A 198 -13.82 -22.03 3.82
CA ARG A 198 -14.61 -21.52 4.95
C ARG A 198 -16.12 -21.48 4.65
N GLY A 199 -16.54 -21.99 3.49
CA GLY A 199 -17.94 -22.06 3.07
C GLY A 199 -18.54 -20.72 2.62
N TYR A 200 -17.72 -19.83 2.03
CA TYR A 200 -18.18 -18.64 1.30
C TYR A 200 -18.15 -18.93 -0.20
N SER A 201 -19.28 -18.73 -0.89
CA SER A 201 -19.44 -19.09 -2.31
C SER A 201 -18.56 -18.28 -3.28
N TYR A 202 -18.24 -17.04 -2.93
CA TYR A 202 -17.43 -16.12 -3.72
C TYR A 202 -16.83 -15.01 -2.85
N VAL A 203 -15.82 -14.33 -3.41
CA VAL A 203 -15.24 -13.10 -2.86
C VAL A 203 -16.04 -11.91 -3.41
N ILE A 204 -16.45 -10.99 -2.54
CA ILE A 204 -17.18 -9.77 -2.88
C ILE A 204 -16.21 -8.60 -2.88
N ASP A 205 -16.27 -7.72 -3.88
CA ASP A 205 -15.47 -6.49 -3.91
C ASP A 205 -16.32 -5.21 -3.94
N GLY A 206 -15.65 -4.06 -3.91
CA GLY A 206 -16.25 -2.73 -3.95
C GLY A 206 -16.28 -2.08 -5.33
N VAL A 207 -16.17 -2.83 -6.44
CA VAL A 207 -16.23 -2.22 -7.79
C VAL A 207 -17.62 -1.62 -8.01
N ASN A 208 -17.66 -0.33 -8.34
CA ASN A 208 -18.91 0.43 -8.57
C ASN A 208 -19.20 0.63 -10.08
N ALA A 209 -20.36 1.18 -10.41
CA ALA A 209 -20.83 1.30 -11.79
C ALA A 209 -19.98 2.23 -12.67
N ASP A 210 -19.39 3.28 -12.10
CA ASP A 210 -18.55 4.21 -12.87
C ASP A 210 -17.20 3.58 -13.23
N ASP A 211 -16.69 2.69 -12.37
CA ASP A 211 -15.43 1.97 -12.58
C ASP A 211 -15.46 1.09 -13.85
N LEU A 212 -16.65 0.67 -14.31
CA LEU A 212 -16.83 -0.11 -15.54
C LEU A 212 -16.54 0.67 -16.82
N ARG A 213 -16.45 2.00 -16.75
CA ARG A 213 -16.17 2.89 -17.89
C ARG A 213 -14.68 3.22 -18.04
N ASP A 214 -13.89 3.00 -17.00
CA ASP A 214 -12.44 3.20 -17.00
C ASP A 214 -11.70 1.97 -17.55
N TYR A 215 -10.51 2.18 -18.13
CA TYR A 215 -9.55 1.09 -18.33
C TYR A 215 -8.99 0.60 -16.98
N ARG A 216 -9.66 -0.40 -16.38
CA ARG A 216 -9.30 -0.99 -15.08
C ARG A 216 -9.06 -2.50 -15.21
N PRO A 217 -7.85 -2.91 -15.64
CA PRO A 217 -7.55 -4.32 -15.87
C PRO A 217 -7.55 -5.17 -14.58
N GLY A 218 -7.55 -4.55 -13.39
CA GLY A 218 -7.82 -5.24 -12.12
C GLY A 218 -9.24 -5.78 -11.97
N ILE A 219 -10.25 -5.16 -12.60
CA ILE A 219 -11.65 -5.64 -12.58
C ILE A 219 -11.75 -6.94 -13.40
N GLN A 220 -11.07 -6.99 -14.54
CA GLN A 220 -10.98 -8.19 -15.37
C GLN A 220 -10.41 -9.37 -14.57
N ALA A 221 -9.26 -9.18 -13.90
CA ALA A 221 -8.62 -10.23 -13.10
C ALA A 221 -9.52 -10.78 -11.97
N ALA A 222 -10.31 -9.92 -11.34
CA ALA A 222 -11.28 -10.29 -10.31
C ALA A 222 -12.45 -11.09 -10.90
N ARG A 223 -13.02 -10.62 -12.02
CA ARG A 223 -14.13 -11.27 -12.72
C ARG A 223 -13.76 -12.67 -13.24
N GLU A 224 -12.58 -12.83 -13.83
CA GLU A 224 -12.07 -14.13 -14.30
C GLU A 224 -11.93 -15.16 -13.18
N ARG A 225 -11.71 -14.69 -11.95
CA ARG A 225 -11.65 -15.53 -10.75
C ARG A 225 -13.00 -15.78 -10.09
N GLY A 226 -14.07 -15.14 -10.57
CA GLY A 226 -15.42 -15.29 -10.02
C GLY A 226 -15.68 -14.41 -8.80
N ALA A 227 -15.01 -13.26 -8.69
CA ALA A 227 -15.41 -12.22 -7.77
C ALA A 227 -16.81 -11.67 -8.14
N ARG A 228 -17.54 -11.17 -7.14
CA ARG A 228 -18.83 -10.48 -7.32
C ARG A 228 -18.70 -9.01 -6.93
N SER A 229 -19.32 -8.15 -7.70
CA SER A 229 -19.16 -6.68 -7.62
C SER A 229 -20.54 -6.05 -7.48
N PRO A 230 -21.22 -6.23 -6.33
CA PRO A 230 -22.65 -5.99 -6.23
C PRO A 230 -23.02 -4.53 -6.49
N LEU A 231 -22.16 -3.56 -6.14
CA LEU A 231 -22.39 -2.14 -6.46
C LEU A 231 -22.48 -1.91 -7.97
N ALA A 232 -21.59 -2.52 -8.76
CA ALA A 232 -21.63 -2.46 -10.21
C ALA A 232 -22.81 -3.24 -10.80
N GLU A 233 -23.15 -4.41 -10.24
CA GLU A 233 -24.26 -5.27 -10.71
C GLU A 233 -25.64 -4.58 -10.67
N ILE A 234 -25.88 -3.70 -9.68
CA ILE A 234 -27.11 -2.89 -9.57
C ILE A 234 -26.91 -1.41 -9.92
N ALA A 235 -25.85 -1.12 -10.67
CA ALA A 235 -25.55 0.22 -11.19
C ALA A 235 -25.48 1.35 -10.13
N ILE A 236 -24.94 1.08 -8.94
CA ILE A 236 -24.58 2.12 -7.95
C ILE A 236 -23.33 2.85 -8.43
N THR A 237 -23.47 4.14 -8.71
CA THR A 237 -22.38 5.07 -9.07
C THR A 237 -21.55 5.48 -7.85
N LYS A 238 -20.36 6.05 -8.09
CA LYS A 238 -19.47 6.56 -7.03
C LYS A 238 -20.11 7.67 -6.21
N SER A 239 -20.97 8.49 -6.81
CA SER A 239 -21.74 9.53 -6.11
C SER A 239 -22.73 8.90 -5.12
N GLU A 240 -23.48 7.90 -5.58
CA GLU A 240 -24.45 7.15 -4.78
C GLU A 240 -23.78 6.36 -3.64
N VAL A 241 -22.58 5.79 -3.86
CA VAL A 241 -21.77 5.19 -2.78
C VAL A 241 -21.51 6.21 -1.66
N ARG A 242 -21.10 7.44 -2.00
CA ARG A 242 -20.83 8.49 -1.00
C ARG A 242 -22.10 8.91 -0.26
N GLN A 243 -23.23 9.03 -0.97
CA GLN A 243 -24.53 9.36 -0.38
C GLN A 243 -25.02 8.27 0.58
N LEU A 244 -24.96 7.00 0.17
CA LEU A 244 -25.29 5.84 1.03
C LEU A 244 -24.36 5.73 2.24
N SER A 245 -23.05 5.92 2.04
CA SER A 245 -22.07 5.90 3.13
C SER A 245 -22.39 6.99 4.17
N ARG A 246 -22.75 8.20 3.72
CA ARG A 246 -23.15 9.30 4.60
C ARG A 246 -24.48 9.03 5.31
N TYR A 247 -25.46 8.44 4.62
CA TYR A 247 -26.74 8.02 5.22
C TYR A 247 -26.57 6.95 6.30
N LEU A 248 -25.66 5.99 6.08
CA LEU A 248 -25.28 4.96 7.06
C LEU A 248 -24.31 5.48 8.15
N ASN A 249 -24.12 6.80 8.24
CA ASN A 249 -23.26 7.49 9.20
C ASN A 249 -21.79 7.03 9.20
N LEU A 250 -21.25 6.60 8.05
CA LEU A 250 -19.83 6.28 7.91
C LEU A 250 -19.00 7.59 7.83
N PRO A 251 -18.09 7.88 8.80
CA PRO A 251 -17.36 9.15 8.85
C PRO A 251 -16.55 9.47 7.59
N TRP A 252 -16.00 8.46 6.94
CA TRP A 252 -15.11 8.52 5.77
C TRP A 252 -15.86 8.52 4.42
N TRP A 253 -17.15 8.89 4.38
CA TRP A 253 -17.96 8.96 3.16
C TRP A 253 -17.35 9.86 2.07
N ASP A 254 -16.52 10.84 2.46
CA ASP A 254 -15.82 11.79 1.59
C ASP A 254 -14.34 11.41 1.31
N LYS A 255 -13.81 10.33 1.91
CA LYS A 255 -12.41 9.90 1.73
C LYS A 255 -12.00 9.85 0.24
N PRO A 256 -10.85 10.44 -0.14
CA PRO A 256 -10.35 10.39 -1.52
C PRO A 256 -9.87 8.99 -1.90
N ALA A 257 -9.81 8.69 -3.19
CA ALA A 257 -9.23 7.44 -3.67
C ALA A 257 -7.70 7.44 -3.49
N GLN A 258 -7.17 6.41 -2.84
CA GLN A 258 -5.76 6.25 -2.55
C GLN A 258 -5.20 5.00 -3.25
N PRO A 259 -4.48 5.16 -4.37
CA PRO A 259 -3.83 4.04 -5.05
C PRO A 259 -2.62 3.52 -4.25
N CYS A 260 -2.23 2.26 -4.46
CA CYS A 260 -1.06 1.63 -3.85
C CYS A 260 0.26 2.37 -4.15
N LEU A 261 1.32 2.09 -3.38
CA LEU A 261 2.64 2.70 -3.54
C LEU A 261 3.22 2.55 -4.95
N SER A 262 2.95 1.45 -5.65
CA SER A 262 3.40 1.22 -7.05
C SER A 262 2.87 2.25 -8.05
N SER A 263 1.84 3.03 -7.69
CA SER A 263 1.38 4.19 -8.47
C SER A 263 2.31 5.40 -8.44
N ARG A 264 3.37 5.40 -7.62
CA ARG A 264 4.34 6.51 -7.53
C ARG A 264 5.45 6.42 -8.58
N PHE A 265 5.50 5.35 -9.35
CA PHE A 265 6.52 5.07 -10.37
C PHE A 265 5.92 5.17 -11.78
N PRO A 266 6.64 5.74 -12.77
CA PRO A 266 6.26 5.68 -14.18
C PRO A 266 6.06 4.24 -14.65
N TYR A 267 5.13 4.01 -15.57
CA TYR A 267 4.96 2.70 -16.20
C TYR A 267 6.25 2.23 -16.89
N GLY A 268 6.54 0.93 -16.78
CA GLY A 268 7.79 0.33 -17.25
C GLY A 268 9.00 0.51 -16.31
N GLU A 269 8.92 1.37 -15.29
CA GLU A 269 9.97 1.42 -14.26
C GLU A 269 9.75 0.30 -13.23
N GLU A 270 10.72 -0.62 -13.12
CA GLU A 270 10.65 -1.77 -12.22
C GLU A 270 10.37 -1.38 -10.75
N ILE A 271 9.41 -2.06 -10.13
CA ILE A 271 9.06 -1.98 -8.72
C ILE A 271 9.90 -2.97 -7.92
N SER A 272 10.70 -2.46 -6.98
CA SER A 272 11.40 -3.26 -5.97
C SER A 272 10.91 -2.93 -4.55
N LEU A 273 11.19 -3.82 -3.59
CA LEU A 273 10.88 -3.60 -2.18
C LEU A 273 11.55 -2.31 -1.65
N GLU A 274 12.81 -2.09 -2.00
CA GLU A 274 13.56 -0.88 -1.63
C GLU A 274 12.91 0.39 -2.18
N LYS A 275 12.51 0.37 -3.46
CA LYS A 275 11.80 1.49 -4.10
C LYS A 275 10.48 1.82 -3.39
N LEU A 276 9.68 0.80 -3.09
CA LEU A 276 8.43 0.97 -2.34
C LEU A 276 8.69 1.54 -0.94
N GLN A 277 9.71 1.04 -0.24
CA GLN A 277 10.08 1.50 1.09
C GLN A 277 10.56 2.96 1.10
N ARG A 278 11.43 3.39 0.17
CA ARG A 278 11.90 4.79 0.15
C ARG A 278 10.77 5.77 -0.13
N VAL A 279 9.84 5.43 -1.02
CA VAL A 279 8.66 6.25 -1.31
C VAL A 279 7.71 6.28 -0.11
N GLY A 280 7.37 5.12 0.47
CA GLY A 280 6.49 5.05 1.63
C GLY A 280 7.04 5.82 2.82
N ARG A 281 8.34 5.70 3.12
CA ARG A 281 9.02 6.47 4.17
C ARG A 281 9.03 7.98 3.91
N ALA A 282 9.18 8.40 2.66
CA ALA A 282 9.11 9.82 2.29
C ALA A 282 7.68 10.36 2.44
N GLU A 283 6.64 9.60 2.09
CA GLU A 283 5.24 9.99 2.33
C GLU A 283 4.93 10.06 3.84
N ILE A 284 5.37 9.07 4.64
CA ILE A 284 5.25 9.08 6.11
C ILE A 284 5.93 10.32 6.71
N TYR A 285 7.12 10.70 6.23
CA TYR A 285 7.83 11.89 6.70
C TYR A 285 7.01 13.17 6.46
N LEU A 286 6.52 13.37 5.23
CA LEU A 286 5.70 14.54 4.90
C LEU A 286 4.37 14.56 5.68
N ARG A 287 3.77 13.39 5.96
CA ARG A 287 2.57 13.30 6.82
C ARG A 287 2.84 13.76 8.25
N LYS A 288 4.02 13.48 8.81
CA LYS A 288 4.42 13.97 10.14
C LYS A 288 4.60 15.49 10.19
N LEU A 289 4.85 16.14 9.06
CA LEU A 289 4.84 17.60 8.93
C LEU A 289 3.43 18.20 8.80
N GLY A 290 2.38 17.36 8.72
CA GLY A 290 0.97 17.77 8.69
C GLY A 290 0.26 17.59 7.35
N TYR A 291 0.98 17.29 6.27
CA TYR A 291 0.40 17.13 4.93
C TYR A 291 -0.39 15.82 4.82
N ARG A 292 -1.68 15.88 4.48
CA ARG A 292 -2.55 14.67 4.40
C ARG A 292 -2.79 14.18 2.98
N GLN A 293 -2.99 15.11 2.05
CA GLN A 293 -3.11 14.80 0.64
C GLN A 293 -1.75 15.06 0.00
N LEU A 294 -1.03 13.99 -0.33
CA LEU A 294 0.30 14.11 -0.94
C LEU A 294 0.65 12.86 -1.73
N ARG A 295 1.66 12.98 -2.60
CA ARG A 295 2.44 11.84 -3.13
C ARG A 295 3.92 12.18 -3.22
N VAL A 296 4.77 11.18 -3.10
CA VAL A 296 6.18 11.26 -3.52
C VAL A 296 6.36 10.36 -4.73
N ARG A 297 6.43 10.96 -5.94
CA ARG A 297 6.79 10.19 -7.14
C ARG A 297 8.27 9.86 -7.10
N SER A 298 8.61 8.67 -7.58
CA SER A 298 9.98 8.21 -7.79
C SER A 298 10.20 8.05 -9.28
N SER A 299 11.26 8.66 -9.81
CA SER A 299 11.73 8.44 -11.17
C SER A 299 13.25 8.39 -11.16
N GLY A 300 13.83 7.21 -11.34
CA GLY A 300 15.27 7.00 -11.10
C GLY A 300 15.67 7.45 -9.69
N ASP A 301 16.61 8.40 -9.59
CA ASP A 301 17.11 8.92 -8.30
C ASP A 301 16.38 10.20 -7.82
N THR A 302 15.28 10.58 -8.49
CA THR A 302 14.52 11.79 -8.15
C THR A 302 13.26 11.47 -7.35
N ALA A 303 13.14 12.08 -6.17
CA ALA A 303 11.87 12.28 -5.48
C ALA A 303 11.18 13.54 -6.05
N ARG A 304 9.93 13.41 -6.48
CA ARG A 304 9.07 14.56 -6.82
C ARG A 304 7.84 14.59 -5.92
N ILE A 305 7.77 15.61 -5.09
CA ILE A 305 6.70 15.84 -4.12
C ILE A 305 5.50 16.47 -4.85
N GLU A 306 4.33 15.87 -4.71
CA GLU A 306 3.04 16.39 -5.18
C GLU A 306 2.18 16.75 -3.97
N LEU A 307 1.90 18.05 -3.77
CA LEU A 307 0.97 18.59 -2.77
C LEU A 307 -0.19 19.33 -3.48
N PRO A 308 -1.37 19.50 -2.86
CA PRO A 308 -2.40 20.41 -3.33
C PRO A 308 -1.80 21.78 -3.67
N ALA A 309 -2.14 22.35 -4.83
CA ALA A 309 -1.51 23.59 -5.30
C ALA A 309 -1.69 24.76 -4.31
N ALA A 310 -2.78 24.77 -3.53
CA ALA A 310 -3.03 25.75 -2.47
C ALA A 310 -2.12 25.59 -1.23
N GLU A 311 -1.55 24.40 -1.00
CA GLU A 311 -0.64 24.12 0.13
C GLU A 311 0.83 24.41 -0.21
N ILE A 312 1.19 24.49 -1.50
CA ILE A 312 2.56 24.74 -1.97
C ILE A 312 3.19 26.03 -1.38
N PRO A 313 2.50 27.19 -1.35
CA PRO A 313 3.06 28.41 -0.76
C PRO A 313 3.32 28.27 0.76
N ASP A 314 2.45 27.58 1.49
CA ASP A 314 2.63 27.33 2.92
C ASP A 314 3.80 26.36 3.16
N PHE A 315 3.89 25.30 2.36
CA PHE A 315 5.00 24.33 2.38
C PHE A 315 6.37 24.98 2.21
N ILE A 316 6.53 25.84 1.20
CA ILE A 316 7.80 26.54 0.93
C ILE A 316 8.19 27.48 2.08
N ASN A 317 7.22 28.15 2.70
CA ASN A 317 7.48 29.14 3.76
C ASN A 317 7.66 28.53 5.16
N ARG A 318 7.05 27.36 5.43
CA ARG A 318 7.08 26.73 6.76
C ARG A 318 8.05 25.56 6.90
N THR A 319 8.32 24.84 5.82
CA THR A 319 9.13 23.62 5.90
C THR A 319 10.61 23.96 5.88
N ASN A 320 11.40 23.35 6.76
CA ASN A 320 12.86 23.39 6.64
C ASN A 320 13.29 22.57 5.41
N LEU A 321 13.34 23.22 4.24
CA LEU A 321 13.64 22.55 2.98
C LEU A 321 15.02 21.86 2.99
N SER A 322 16.00 22.39 3.71
CA SER A 322 17.34 21.79 3.78
C SER A 322 17.35 20.45 4.55
N GLU A 323 16.60 20.38 5.65
CA GLU A 323 16.41 19.17 6.45
C GLU A 323 15.55 18.14 5.72
N LEU A 324 14.46 18.56 5.07
CA LEU A 324 13.62 17.70 4.23
C LEU A 324 14.41 17.08 3.08
N VAL A 325 15.27 17.86 2.40
CA VAL A 325 16.14 17.34 1.33
C VAL A 325 17.11 16.31 1.91
N ALA A 326 17.76 16.61 3.04
CA ALA A 326 18.70 15.69 3.69
C ALA A 326 18.02 14.39 4.16
N ASP A 327 16.79 14.45 4.67
CA ASP A 327 16.03 13.28 5.11
C ASP A 327 15.57 12.41 3.93
N LEU A 328 15.11 13.00 2.84
CA LEU A 328 14.81 12.24 1.62
C LEU A 328 16.08 11.67 0.97
N GLN A 329 17.23 12.35 1.08
CA GLN A 329 18.51 11.81 0.62
C GLN A 329 18.96 10.58 1.43
N LYS A 330 18.73 10.54 2.75
CA LYS A 330 18.94 9.33 3.59
C LYS A 330 18.08 8.14 3.16
N LEU A 331 16.99 8.37 2.42
CA LEU A 331 16.14 7.32 1.85
C LEU A 331 16.59 6.83 0.47
N GLY A 332 17.73 7.30 -0.05
CA GLY A 332 18.27 6.86 -1.35
C GLY A 332 17.69 7.62 -2.55
N PHE A 333 17.35 8.89 -2.37
CA PHE A 333 17.16 9.85 -3.47
C PHE A 333 18.40 10.74 -3.60
N ILE A 334 18.78 11.12 -4.82
CA ILE A 334 19.82 12.13 -5.07
C ILE A 334 19.18 13.52 -5.16
N TYR A 335 18.08 13.61 -5.91
CA TYR A 335 17.37 14.85 -6.19
C TYR A 335 16.00 14.85 -5.50
N VAL A 336 15.65 15.99 -4.91
CA VAL A 336 14.34 16.24 -4.31
C VAL A 336 13.74 17.46 -4.97
N THR A 337 12.54 17.31 -5.51
CA THR A 337 11.86 18.31 -6.34
C THR A 337 10.42 18.49 -5.89
N LEU A 338 9.84 19.66 -6.15
CA LEU A 338 8.42 19.95 -5.94
C LEU A 338 7.72 20.04 -7.29
N ASP A 339 6.57 19.37 -7.44
CA ASP A 339 5.77 19.45 -8.65
C ASP A 339 4.95 20.74 -8.66
N LEU A 340 5.26 21.66 -9.59
CA LEU A 340 4.63 22.98 -9.67
C LEU A 340 3.16 22.96 -10.10
N GLU A 341 2.71 21.89 -10.75
CA GLU A 341 1.28 21.67 -11.03
C GLU A 341 0.55 21.05 -9.81
N GLY A 342 1.32 20.53 -8.84
CA GLY A 342 0.81 19.92 -7.63
C GLY A 342 0.19 18.53 -7.84
N TYR A 343 -0.51 18.09 -6.79
CA TYR A 343 -1.24 16.83 -6.74
C TYR A 343 -2.42 16.85 -7.70
N GLN A 344 -2.45 15.89 -8.63
CA GLN A 344 -3.62 15.61 -9.47
C GLN A 344 -3.90 14.11 -9.56
N SER A 345 -5.19 13.76 -9.72
CA SER A 345 -5.59 12.39 -10.04
C SER A 345 -5.17 12.04 -11.47
N GLY A 346 -4.86 10.77 -11.73
CA GLY A 346 -4.54 10.28 -13.08
C GLY A 346 -3.28 10.87 -13.75
N LYS A 347 -2.45 11.66 -13.07
CA LYS A 347 -1.32 12.39 -13.68
C LYS A 347 -0.34 11.52 -14.50
N LEU A 348 -0.05 10.30 -14.05
CA LEU A 348 0.80 9.33 -14.78
C LEU A 348 0.09 8.67 -15.98
N ASN A 349 -1.21 8.82 -16.14
CA ASN A 349 -1.95 8.26 -17.27
C ASN A 349 -1.92 9.19 -18.50
N ARG A 350 -1.36 10.41 -18.39
CA ARG A 350 -1.22 11.35 -19.53
C ARG A 350 -0.19 10.91 -20.59
N VAL A 351 0.59 9.86 -20.31
CA VAL A 351 1.56 9.26 -21.23
C VAL A 351 1.08 7.93 -21.82
N LEU A 352 -0.19 7.59 -21.57
CA LEU A 352 -0.91 6.47 -22.16
C LEU A 352 -1.85 6.98 -23.26
#